data_AF-A0A966KVP6-F1
#
_entry.id   AF-A0A966KVP6-F1
#
_cell.length_a   1.000
_cell.length_b   1.000
_cell.length_c   1.000
_cell.angle_alpha   90.00
_cell.angle_beta   90.00
_cell.angle_gamma   90.00
#
_symmetry.space_group_name_H-M   'P 1'
#
loop_
_entity.id
_entity.type
_entity.pdbx_description
1 polymer ?
#
loop_
_entity_poly.entity_id
_entity_poly.type
_entity_poly.pdbx_seq_one_letter_code
_entity_poly.pdbx_strand_id
1 'polypeptide(L)' 'MRTTITIDDKLSQELMQTTGEKSITAAIRTALQGYLVGLRKQKLLALRGQVQIEDTWQQLRQQDTAP' A
#
# COMPACT_ATOMS: atom_id res chain seq x y z
N MET A 1 -10.32 -1.04 19.51
CA MET A 1 -9.36 -0.90 20.63
C MET A 1 -8.89 0.53 20.72
N ARG A 2 -8.67 1.04 21.93
CA ARG A 2 -8.09 2.37 22.19
C ARG A 2 -6.69 2.17 22.76
N THR A 3 -5.70 2.84 22.19
CA THR A 3 -4.30 2.80 22.61
C THR A 3 -3.82 4.23 22.79
N THR A 4 -3.06 4.49 23.84
CA THR A 4 -2.45 5.81 24.08
C THR A 4 -1.05 5.80 23.48
N ILE A 5 -0.74 6.78 22.65
CA ILE A 5 0.57 6.93 21.99
C ILE A 5 0.98 8.40 22.18
N THR A 6 2.22 8.62 22.59
CA THR A 6 2.80 9.97 22.70
C THR A 6 3.53 10.31 21.42
N ILE A 7 3.23 11.46 20.85
CA ILE A 7 3.78 11.94 19.58
C ILE A 7 3.99 13.44 19.70
N ASP A 8 4.98 13.97 18.98
CA ASP A 8 5.27 15.40 18.97
C ASP A 8 4.08 16.19 18.36
N ASP A 9 3.73 17.32 18.98
CA ASP A 9 2.59 18.14 18.57
C ASP A 9 2.76 18.69 17.15
N LYS A 10 3.98 19.07 16.76
CA LYS A 10 4.26 19.58 15.40
C LYS A 10 4.04 18.47 14.38
N LEU A 11 4.55 17.27 14.68
CA LEU A 11 4.36 16.10 13.82
C LEU A 11 2.86 15.77 13.67
N SER A 12 2.09 15.88 14.74
CA SER A 12 0.64 15.62 14.69
C SER A 12 -0.12 16.64 13.84
N GLN A 13 0.26 17.91 13.91
CA GLN A 13 -0.33 18.98 13.10
C GLN A 13 0.04 18.82 11.61
N GLU A 14 1.31 18.56 11.32
CA GLU A 14 1.78 18.31 9.96
C GLU A 14 1.10 17.08 9.34
N LEU A 15 0.93 16.01 10.13
CA LEU A 15 0.22 14.82 9.72
C LEU A 15 -1.23 15.15 9.35
N MET A 16 -1.95 15.89 10.20
CA MET A 16 -3.32 16.29 9.93
C MET A 16 -3.46 17.17 8.70
N GLN A 17 -2.54 18.13 8.50
CA GLN A 17 -2.51 18.98 7.31
C GLN A 17 -2.25 18.18 6.04
N THR A 18 -1.29 17.25 6.09
CA THR A 18 -0.90 16.41 4.95
C THR A 18 -2.01 15.44 4.57
N THR A 19 -2.70 14.84 5.55
CA THR A 19 -3.80 13.91 5.29
C THR A 19 -5.14 14.62 5.04
N GLY A 20 -5.26 15.91 5.36
CA GLY A 20 -6.51 16.68 5.29
C GLY A 20 -7.54 16.30 6.35
N GLU A 21 -7.11 15.63 7.42
CA GLU A 21 -8.00 15.04 8.42
C GLU A 21 -8.24 15.99 9.60
N LYS A 22 -9.46 15.99 10.14
CA LYS A 22 -9.86 16.88 11.25
C LYS A 22 -9.48 16.36 12.64
N SER A 23 -9.06 15.10 12.74
CA SER A 23 -8.65 14.50 14.02
C SER A 23 -7.33 13.76 13.89
N ILE A 24 -6.50 13.83 14.93
CA ILE A 24 -5.21 13.14 15.02
C ILE A 24 -5.40 11.63 14.81
N THR A 25 -6.43 11.04 15.42
CA THR A 25 -6.72 9.60 15.29
C THR A 25 -7.06 9.20 13.86
N ALA A 26 -7.82 10.02 13.12
CA ALA A 26 -8.12 9.76 11.72
C ALA A 26 -6.87 9.92 10.86
N ALA A 27 -6.09 10.98 11.08
CA ALA A 27 -4.82 11.22 10.38
C ALA A 27 -3.84 10.05 10.54
N ILE A 28 -3.66 9.55 11.77
CA ILE A 28 -2.81 8.38 12.07
C ILE A 28 -3.34 7.12 11.37
N ARG A 29 -4.64 6.88 11.41
CA ARG A 29 -5.23 5.72 10.73
C ARG A 29 -4.96 5.76 9.23
N THR A 30 -5.22 6.89 8.59
CA THR A 30 -5.02 7.09 7.16
C THR A 30 -3.54 6.93 6.79
N ALA A 31 -2.63 7.50 7.58
CA ALA A 31 -1.20 7.39 7.36
C ALA A 31 -0.69 5.94 7.48
N LEU A 32 -1.11 5.22 8.53
CA LEU A 32 -0.72 3.82 8.73
C LEU A 32 -1.24 2.93 7.60
N GLN A 33 -2.49 3.14 7.18
CA GLN A 33 -3.09 2.36 6.09
C GLN A 33 -2.37 2.60 4.76
N GLY A 34 -2.06 3.86 4.46
CA GLY A 34 -1.27 4.24 3.28
C GLY A 34 0.14 3.64 3.30
N TYR A 35 0.82 3.71 4.45
CA TYR A 35 2.16 3.15 4.64
C TYR A 35 2.19 1.64 4.42
N LEU A 36 1.25 0.89 4.99
CA LEU A 36 1.16 -0.56 4.81
C LEU A 36 0.89 -0.95 3.35
N VAL A 37 0.00 -0.22 2.66
CA VAL A 37 -0.27 -0.45 1.23
C VAL A 37 0.98 -0.15 0.39
N GLY A 38 1.69 0.93 0.68
CA GLY A 38 2.95 1.30 0.02
C GLY A 38 4.01 0.21 0.19
N LEU A 39 4.21 -0.27 1.42
CA LEU A 39 5.15 -1.36 1.70
C LEU A 39 4.81 -2.64 0.95
N ARG A 40 3.53 -3.02 0.86
CA ARG A 40 3.11 -4.20 0.08
C ARG A 40 3.44 -4.04 -1.40
N LYS A 41 3.18 -2.86 -1.97
CA LYS A 41 3.55 -2.55 -3.37
C LYS A 41 5.06 -2.64 -3.58
N GLN A 42 5.86 -2.07 -2.67
CA GLN A 42 7.32 -2.14 -2.75
C GLN A 42 7.83 -3.58 -2.68
N LYS A 43 7.27 -4.42 -1.79
CA LYS A 43 7.60 -5.85 -1.74
C LYS A 43 7.26 -6.57 -3.04
N LEU A 44 6.11 -6.31 -3.63
CA LEU A 44 5.74 -6.88 -4.92
C LEU A 44 6.69 -6.44 -6.04
N LEU A 45 7.07 -5.16 -6.06
CA LEU A 45 8.06 -4.65 -7.02
C LEU A 45 9.45 -5.26 -6.81
N ALA A 46 9.84 -5.54 -5.57
CA ALA A 46 11.11 -6.20 -5.26
C ALA A 46 11.17 -7.65 -5.76
N LEU A 47 10.02 -8.31 -5.92
CA LEU A 47 9.93 -9.65 -6.53
C LEU A 47 10.03 -9.61 -8.06
N ARG A 48 9.99 -8.42 -8.69
CA ARG A 48 10.14 -8.27 -10.14
C ARG A 48 11.52 -8.79 -10.56
N GLY A 49 11.53 -9.79 -11.44
CA GLY A 49 12.75 -10.47 -11.90
C GLY A 49 13.12 -11.74 -11.11
N GLN A 50 12.48 -11.98 -9.97
CA GLN A 50 12.57 -13.26 -9.24
C GLN A 50 11.38 -14.18 -9.55
N VAL A 51 10.26 -13.61 -9.98
CA VAL A 51 9.12 -14.40 -10.46
C VAL A 51 9.50 -14.99 -11.82
N GLN A 52 9.80 -16.29 -11.84
CA GLN A 52 9.83 -17.08 -13.07
C GLN A 52 8.39 -17.14 -13.59
N ILE A 53 8.10 -16.32 -14.59
CA ILE A 53 6.89 -16.44 -15.38
C ILE A 53 7.26 -17.32 -16.56
N GLU A 54 6.63 -18.49 -16.65
CA GLU A 54 6.76 -19.36 -17.82
C GLU A 54 6.24 -18.62 -19.06
N ASP A 55 7.00 -18.66 -20.16
CA ASP A 55 6.71 -17.89 -21.38
C ASP A 55 5.64 -18.57 -22.26
N THR A 56 4.57 -19.04 -21.64
CA THR A 56 3.47 -19.80 -22.26
C THR A 56 2.31 -18.91 -22.72
N TRP A 57 2.53 -17.60 -22.84
CA TRP A 57 1.49 -16.63 -23.22
C TRP A 57 0.83 -16.95 -24.57
N GLN A 58 1.56 -17.56 -25.51
CA GLN A 58 1.01 -17.96 -26.81
C GLN A 58 -0.02 -19.08 -26.67
N GLN A 59 0.24 -20.04 -25.78
CA GLN A 59 -0.67 -21.16 -25.50
C GLN A 59 -1.92 -20.67 -24.76
N LEU A 60 -1.74 -19.77 -23.77
CA LEU A 60 -2.85 -19.13 -23.06
C LEU A 60 -3.74 -18.32 -24.03
N ARG A 61 -3.14 -17.58 -24.97
CA ARG A 61 -3.89 -16.82 -25.98
C ARG A 61 -4.66 -17.72 -26.95
N GLN A 62 -4.10 -18.86 -27.32
CA GLN A 62 -4.80 -19.84 -28.16
C GLN A 62 -6.00 -20.44 -27.43
N GLN A 63 -5.91 -20.68 -26.12
CA GLN A 63 -7.03 -21.17 -25.31
C GLN A 63 -8.16 -20.14 -25.19
N ASP A 64 -7.84 -18.85 -25.06
CA ASP A 64 -8.84 -17.77 -25.01
C ASP A 64 -9.55 -17.50 -26.35
N THR A 65 -8.88 -17.78 -27.48
CA THR A 65 -9.40 -17.47 -28.83
C THR A 65 -9.98 -18.71 -29.53
N ALA A 66 -9.88 -19.89 -28.91
CA ALA A 66 -10.49 -21.10 -29.43
C ALA A 66 -12.03 -21.02 -29.25
N PRO A 67 -12.82 -21.26 -30.32
CA PRO A 67 -14.28 -21.24 -30.25
C PRO A 67 -14.88 -22.40 -29.43
#